data_AF-A0A1A9HIE9-F1
#
_entry.id   AF-A0A1A9HIE9-F1
#
_cell.length_a   1.000
_cell.length_b   1.000
_cell.length_c   1.000
_cell.angle_alpha   90.00
_cell.angle_beta   90.00
_cell.angle_gamma   90.00
#
_symmetry.space_group_name_H-M   'P 1'
#
loop_
_entity.id
_entity.type
_entity.pdbx_description
1 polymer ?
#
loop_
_entity_poly.entity_id
_entity_poly.type
_entity_poly.pdbx_seq_one_letter_code
_entity_poly.pdbx_strand_id
1 'polypeptide(L)'
;MTSIVPSDKFDVAAAQRAAVADWDHLRPVATPLLAWVQDANWPVAAVLAPALASVGAPLAPFIDRILVGNDETWKYHLLEAVVARSPALIHLLRPVLERIAFDPTPSESAEEVDQVARSLLAQ
;
A
#
# COMPACT_ATOMS: atom_id res chain seq x y z
N MET A 1 -22.55 -9.70 11.09
CA MET A 1 -21.92 -8.73 10.18
C MET A 1 -20.80 -9.46 9.46
N THR A 2 -20.75 -9.43 8.13
CA THR A 2 -19.69 -10.09 7.38
C THR A 2 -18.46 -9.18 7.36
N SER A 3 -17.30 -9.67 7.86
CA SER A 3 -16.05 -8.89 7.92
C SER A 3 -15.62 -8.40 6.53
N ILE A 4 -15.06 -7.19 6.44
CA ILE A 4 -14.42 -6.69 5.21
C ILE A 4 -12.90 -6.95 5.19
N VAL A 5 -12.31 -7.35 6.31
CA VAL A 5 -10.90 -7.75 6.38
C VAL A 5 -10.80 -9.23 6.03
N PRO A 6 -9.99 -9.61 5.02
CA PRO A 6 -9.73 -11.02 4.71
C PRO A 6 -9.21 -11.81 5.91
N SER A 7 -9.62 -13.08 6.02
CA SER A 7 -9.06 -14.01 7.02
C SER A 7 -7.84 -14.78 6.53
N ASP A 8 -7.70 -14.93 5.20
CA ASP A 8 -6.59 -15.61 4.55
C ASP A 8 -6.38 -15.07 3.12
N LYS A 9 -5.28 -15.47 2.47
CA LYS A 9 -4.88 -14.98 1.14
C LYS A 9 -5.86 -15.32 0.01
N PHE A 10 -6.79 -16.25 0.22
CA PHE A 10 -7.83 -16.67 -0.72
C PHE A 10 -9.22 -16.15 -0.34
N ASP A 11 -9.38 -15.40 0.75
CA ASP A 11 -10.64 -14.75 1.14
C ASP A 11 -10.94 -13.52 0.26
N VAL A 12 -11.06 -13.79 -1.03
CA VAL A 12 -11.39 -12.84 -2.09
C VAL A 12 -12.79 -12.25 -1.84
N ALA A 13 -13.68 -12.98 -1.17
CA ALA A 13 -15.00 -12.48 -0.83
C ALA A 13 -14.94 -11.31 0.15
N ALA A 14 -14.08 -11.35 1.18
CA ALA A 14 -13.84 -10.20 2.05
C ALA A 14 -13.18 -9.04 1.31
N ALA A 15 -12.18 -9.33 0.48
CA ALA A 15 -11.52 -8.32 -0.34
C ALA A 15 -12.52 -7.59 -1.26
N GLN A 16 -13.46 -8.31 -1.87
CA GLN A 16 -14.52 -7.73 -2.71
C GLN A 16 -15.47 -6.84 -1.91
N ARG A 17 -15.82 -7.22 -0.66
CA ARG A 17 -16.62 -6.36 0.22
C ARG A 17 -15.86 -5.08 0.59
N ALA A 18 -14.57 -5.18 0.89
CA ALA A 18 -13.73 -4.00 1.13
C ALA A 18 -13.64 -3.11 -0.12
N ALA A 19 -13.52 -3.70 -1.31
CA ALA A 19 -13.35 -2.95 -2.55
C ALA A 19 -14.53 -2.03 -2.92
N VAL A 20 -15.71 -2.28 -2.35
CA VAL A 20 -16.92 -1.47 -2.57
C VAL A 20 -17.37 -0.72 -1.31
N ALA A 21 -16.62 -0.80 -0.22
CA ALA A 21 -16.93 -0.11 1.03
C ALA A 21 -16.58 1.38 0.94
N ASP A 22 -17.35 2.23 1.63
CA ASP A 22 -17.01 3.64 1.78
C ASP A 22 -15.83 3.83 2.75
N TRP A 23 -15.30 5.06 2.76
CA TRP A 23 -14.16 5.39 3.60
C TRP A 23 -14.44 5.25 5.10
N ASP A 24 -15.68 5.50 5.55
CA ASP A 24 -16.01 5.40 6.98
C ASP A 24 -15.93 3.96 7.48
N HIS A 25 -16.25 2.98 6.62
CA HIS A 25 -16.07 1.56 6.90
C HIS A 25 -14.63 1.09 6.73
N LEU A 26 -13.89 1.62 5.75
CA LEU A 26 -12.49 1.25 5.51
C LEU A 26 -11.53 1.80 6.56
N ARG A 27 -11.73 3.05 6.98
CA ARG A 27 -10.80 3.80 7.83
C ARG A 27 -10.39 3.08 9.12
N PRO A 28 -11.31 2.45 9.90
CA PRO A 28 -10.93 1.76 11.14
C PRO A 28 -10.04 0.54 10.90
N VAL A 29 -10.05 -0.01 9.69
CA VAL A 29 -9.32 -1.23 9.31
C VAL A 29 -8.34 -0.99 8.16
N ALA A 30 -7.98 0.27 7.87
CA ALA A 30 -7.13 0.62 6.74
C ALA A 30 -5.75 -0.06 6.79
N THR A 31 -5.07 -0.05 7.95
CA THR A 31 -3.79 -0.75 8.12
C THR A 31 -3.93 -2.27 7.98
N PRO A 32 -4.89 -2.95 8.63
CA PRO A 32 -5.17 -4.37 8.34
C PRO A 32 -5.41 -4.68 6.86
N LEU A 33 -6.12 -3.82 6.12
CA LEU A 33 -6.34 -4.02 4.68
C LEU A 33 -5.05 -3.85 3.87
N LEU A 34 -4.21 -2.86 4.22
CA LEU A 34 -2.90 -2.65 3.59
C LEU A 34 -1.95 -3.83 3.81
N ALA A 35 -2.07 -4.56 4.92
CA ALA A 35 -1.27 -5.75 5.21
C ALA A 35 -1.57 -6.90 4.22
N TRP A 36 -2.78 -6.96 3.68
CA TRP A 36 -3.15 -7.94 2.65
C TRP A 36 -2.60 -7.59 1.25
N VAL A 37 -1.82 -6.50 1.13
CA VAL A 37 -1.06 -6.12 -0.07
C VAL A 37 0.46 -6.33 0.13
N GLN A 38 0.87 -6.96 1.25
CA GLN A 38 2.27 -7.30 1.51
C GLN A 38 2.90 -8.23 0.48
N ASP A 39 2.10 -9.04 -0.20
CA ASP A 39 2.55 -9.95 -1.25
C ASP A 39 1.57 -9.85 -2.42
N ALA A 40 2.06 -9.30 -3.54
CA ALA A 40 1.25 -9.11 -4.74
C ALA A 40 0.76 -10.44 -5.36
N ASN A 41 1.33 -11.58 -4.96
CA ASN A 41 0.89 -12.90 -5.42
C ASN A 41 -0.36 -13.40 -4.69
N TRP A 42 -0.77 -12.77 -3.59
CA TRP A 42 -2.00 -13.15 -2.90
C TRP A 42 -3.22 -12.75 -3.72
N PRO A 43 -4.19 -13.67 -3.96
CA PRO A 43 -5.42 -13.33 -4.68
C PRO A 43 -6.19 -12.14 -4.10
N VAL A 44 -6.16 -11.96 -2.77
CA VAL A 44 -6.76 -10.78 -2.12
C VAL A 44 -6.06 -9.47 -2.49
N ALA A 45 -4.74 -9.47 -2.70
CA ALA A 45 -3.98 -8.28 -3.07
C ALA A 45 -4.41 -7.75 -4.45
N ALA A 46 -4.69 -8.65 -5.40
CA ALA A 46 -5.18 -8.29 -6.73
C ALA A 46 -6.51 -7.52 -6.70
N VAL A 47 -7.35 -7.77 -5.69
CA VAL A 47 -8.63 -7.07 -5.49
C VAL A 47 -8.44 -5.80 -4.66
N LEU A 48 -7.69 -5.88 -3.57
CA LEU A 48 -7.54 -4.77 -2.62
C LEU A 48 -6.68 -3.63 -3.19
N ALA A 49 -5.59 -3.93 -3.87
CA ALA A 49 -4.64 -2.92 -4.32
C ALA A 49 -5.27 -1.80 -5.20
N PRO A 50 -6.04 -2.10 -6.26
CA PRO A 50 -6.70 -1.05 -7.04
C PRO A 50 -7.77 -0.29 -6.24
N ALA A 51 -8.49 -0.97 -5.34
CA ALA A 51 -9.50 -0.31 -4.50
C ALA A 51 -8.88 0.61 -3.44
N LEU A 52 -7.76 0.23 -2.84
CA LEU A 52 -7.02 1.07 -1.91
C LEU A 52 -6.37 2.26 -2.63
N ALA A 53 -5.86 2.07 -3.85
CA ALA A 53 -5.31 3.16 -4.66
C ALA A 53 -6.38 4.22 -4.99
N SER A 54 -7.62 3.80 -5.24
CA SER A 54 -8.73 4.71 -5.56
C SER A 54 -9.24 5.53 -4.35
N VAL A 55 -8.97 5.08 -3.11
CA VAL A 55 -9.19 5.91 -1.91
C VAL A 55 -8.36 7.19 -2.00
N GLY A 56 -7.10 7.09 -2.44
CA GLY A 56 -6.21 8.24 -2.63
C GLY A 56 -5.82 8.93 -1.31
N ALA A 57 -5.94 10.26 -1.28
CA ALA A 57 -5.40 11.11 -0.22
C ALA A 57 -5.70 10.68 1.24
N PRO A 58 -6.91 10.23 1.62
CA PRO A 58 -7.21 9.79 2.97
C PRO A 58 -6.36 8.60 3.46
N LEU A 59 -5.81 7.81 2.55
CA LEU A 59 -5.01 6.63 2.86
C LEU A 59 -3.53 6.96 3.14
N ALA A 60 -3.06 8.13 2.70
CA ALA A 60 -1.66 8.56 2.82
C ALA A 60 -1.08 8.42 4.25
N PRO A 61 -1.73 8.89 5.35
CA PRO A 61 -1.14 8.77 6.68
C PRO A 61 -1.01 7.32 7.18
N PHE A 62 -1.75 6.37 6.61
CA PHE A 62 -1.61 4.95 6.93
C PHE A 62 -0.45 4.32 6.18
N ILE A 63 -0.26 4.71 4.91
CA ILE A 63 0.86 4.26 4.08
C ILE A 63 2.18 4.83 4.59
N ASP A 64 2.23 6.11 4.94
CA ASP A 64 3.43 6.78 5.48
C ASP A 64 4.01 6.03 6.69
N ARG A 65 3.13 5.60 7.62
CA ARG A 65 3.53 4.79 8.79
C ARG A 65 4.15 3.44 8.41
N ILE A 66 3.68 2.81 7.33
CA ILE A 66 4.25 1.55 6.83
C ILE A 66 5.61 1.81 6.19
N LEU A 67 5.74 2.89 5.40
CA LEU A 67 6.99 3.27 4.73
C LEU A 67 8.11 3.70 5.71
N VAL A 68 7.75 4.14 6.91
CA VAL A 68 8.70 4.40 8.02
C VAL A 68 9.07 3.12 8.79
N GLY A 69 8.33 2.02 8.59
CA GLY A 69 8.62 0.73 9.23
C GLY A 69 9.87 0.03 8.69
N ASN A 70 10.06 -1.24 9.06
CA ASN A 70 11.25 -2.03 8.72
C ASN A 70 10.93 -3.26 7.85
N ASP A 71 9.71 -3.35 7.31
CA ASP A 71 9.29 -4.44 6.44
C ASP A 71 9.46 -4.01 4.98
N GLU A 72 10.66 -4.22 4.45
CA GLU A 72 11.05 -3.70 3.13
C GLU A 72 10.27 -4.37 1.99
N THR A 73 9.99 -5.67 2.10
CA THR A 73 9.15 -6.40 1.14
C THR A 73 7.74 -5.81 1.11
N TRP A 74 7.16 -5.48 2.26
CA TRP A 74 5.88 -4.77 2.31
C TRP A 74 5.98 -3.39 1.67
N LYS A 75 7.02 -2.60 1.97
CA LYS A 75 7.21 -1.28 1.35
C LYS A 75 7.25 -1.41 -0.18
N TYR A 76 8.07 -2.32 -0.70
CA TYR A 76 8.20 -2.59 -2.13
C TYR A 76 6.84 -2.86 -2.77
N HIS A 77 6.11 -3.86 -2.28
CA HIS A 77 4.81 -4.23 -2.87
C HIS A 77 3.76 -3.15 -2.68
N LEU A 78 3.77 -2.42 -1.57
CA LEU A 78 2.84 -1.33 -1.32
C LEU A 78 3.08 -0.16 -2.29
N LEU A 79 4.36 0.19 -2.53
CA LEU A 79 4.73 1.21 -3.49
C LEU A 79 4.30 0.83 -4.92
N GLU A 80 4.60 -0.40 -5.35
CA GLU A 80 4.25 -0.88 -6.69
C GLU A 80 2.74 -1.08 -6.91
N ALA A 81 2.06 -1.70 -5.96
CA ALA A 81 0.67 -2.13 -6.14
C ALA A 81 -0.35 -1.03 -5.81
N VAL A 82 -0.03 -0.10 -4.90
CA VAL A 82 -0.99 0.91 -4.44
C VAL A 82 -0.54 2.31 -4.82
N VAL A 83 0.66 2.72 -4.39
CA VAL A 83 1.11 4.11 -4.57
C VAL A 83 1.30 4.45 -6.05
N ALA A 84 1.89 3.54 -6.84
CA ALA A 84 2.07 3.71 -8.28
C ALA A 84 0.78 3.99 -9.07
N ARG A 85 -0.39 3.64 -8.52
CA ARG A 85 -1.70 3.77 -9.18
C ARG A 85 -2.46 5.02 -8.75
N SER A 86 -1.87 5.87 -7.90
CA SER A 86 -2.55 7.01 -7.31
C SER A 86 -1.65 8.24 -7.28
N PRO A 87 -1.80 9.17 -8.26
CA PRO A 87 -1.03 10.41 -8.29
C PRO A 87 -1.16 11.24 -7.01
N ALA A 88 -2.34 11.20 -6.36
CA ALA A 88 -2.55 11.85 -5.07
C ALA A 88 -1.67 11.26 -3.97
N LEU A 89 -1.50 9.94 -3.92
CA LEU A 89 -0.60 9.30 -2.96
C LEU A 89 0.85 9.63 -3.26
N ILE A 90 1.29 9.57 -4.52
CA ILE A 90 2.66 9.94 -4.91
C ILE A 90 2.97 11.38 -4.47
N HIS A 91 2.04 12.31 -4.70
CA HIS A 91 2.22 13.70 -4.30
C HIS A 91 2.33 13.87 -2.78
N LEU A 92 1.42 13.25 -2.01
CA LEU A 92 1.37 13.42 -0.56
C LEU A 92 2.48 12.66 0.18
N LEU A 93 2.94 11.54 -0.38
CA LEU A 93 4.02 10.72 0.18
C LEU A 93 5.40 11.15 -0.35
N ARG A 94 5.48 12.19 -1.17
CA ARG A 94 6.74 12.68 -1.76
C ARG A 94 7.88 12.80 -0.74
N PRO A 95 7.70 13.35 0.49
CA PRO A 95 8.81 13.46 1.44
C PRO A 95 9.43 12.11 1.83
N VAL A 96 8.60 11.09 2.11
CA VAL A 96 9.11 9.76 2.47
C VAL A 96 9.66 9.03 1.24
N LEU A 97 9.07 9.22 0.06
CA LEU A 97 9.59 8.69 -1.20
C LEU A 97 10.96 9.29 -1.53
N GLU A 98 11.16 10.60 -1.35
CA GLU A 98 12.46 11.26 -1.57
C GLU A 98 13.51 10.75 -0.59
N ARG A 99 13.15 10.55 0.68
CA ARG A 99 14.08 9.92 1.65
C ARG A 99 14.49 8.52 1.19
N ILE A 100 13.53 7.64 0.87
CA ILE A 100 13.82 6.28 0.41
C ILE A 100 14.66 6.30 -0.89
N ALA A 101 14.33 7.20 -1.82
CA ALA A 101 15.00 7.30 -3.11
C ALA A 101 16.44 7.82 -3.02
N PHE A 102 16.73 8.76 -2.12
CA PHE A 102 18.01 9.48 -2.12
C PHE A 102 18.88 9.23 -0.90
N ASP A 103 18.31 8.68 0.17
CA ASP A 103 19.00 8.27 1.40
C ASP A 103 18.39 6.95 1.94
N PRO A 104 18.46 5.86 1.14
CA PRO A 104 17.93 4.57 1.57
C PRO A 104 18.77 3.97 2.69
N THR A 105 18.10 3.23 3.57
CA THR A 105 18.79 2.29 4.45
C THR A 105 19.39 1.14 3.62
N PRO A 106 20.41 0.41 4.14
CA PRO A 106 20.96 -0.75 3.45
C PRO A 106 19.90 -1.83 3.15
N SER A 107 18.89 -2.00 4.00
CA SER A 107 17.80 -2.96 3.79
C SER A 107 16.85 -2.51 2.69
N GLU A 108 16.51 -1.21 2.64
CA GLU A 108 15.71 -0.64 1.55
C GLU A 108 16.40 -0.79 0.19
N SER A 109 17.72 -0.57 0.12
CA SER A 109 18.48 -0.81 -1.11
C SER A 109 18.59 -2.28 -1.49
N ALA A 110 18.75 -3.18 -0.51
CA ALA A 110 18.86 -4.62 -0.78
C ALA A 110 17.56 -5.20 -1.38
N GLU A 111 16.41 -4.67 -0.99
CA GLU A 111 15.08 -5.02 -1.51
C GLU A 111 14.60 -4.07 -2.62
N GLU A 112 15.50 -3.22 -3.15
CA GLU A 112 15.26 -2.30 -4.26
C GLU A 112 14.10 -1.29 -4.06
N VAL A 113 13.71 -1.04 -2.81
CA VAL A 113 12.65 -0.07 -2.46
C VAL A 113 13.02 1.34 -2.94
N ASP A 114 14.31 1.67 -2.89
CA ASP A 114 14.87 2.92 -3.39
C ASP A 114 14.69 3.10 -4.90
N GLN A 115 14.83 2.02 -5.67
CA GLN A 115 14.62 2.03 -7.12
C GLN A 115 13.14 2.26 -7.47
N VAL A 116 12.23 1.61 -6.75
CA VAL A 116 10.78 1.83 -6.90
C VAL A 116 10.43 3.28 -6.55
N ALA A 117 10.94 3.81 -5.43
CA ALA A 117 10.68 5.19 -5.03
C ALA A 117 11.17 6.22 -6.07
N ARG A 118 12.36 6.03 -6.66
CA ARG A 118 12.86 6.88 -7.76
C ARG A 118 11.95 6.84 -8.98
N SER A 119 11.49 5.64 -9.36
CA SER A 119 10.57 5.46 -10.49
C SER A 119 9.23 6.17 -10.26
N LEU A 120 8.73 6.19 -9.02
CA LEU A 120 7.50 6.93 -8.66
C LEU A 120 7.69 8.45 -8.72
N LEU A 121 8.85 8.96 -8.28
CA LEU A 121 9.13 10.40 -8.28
C LEU A 121 9.37 10.99 -9.67
N ALA A 122 9.68 10.16 -10.66
CA ALA A 122 9.93 10.55 -12.05
C ALA A 122 8.66 10.62 -12.92
N GLN A 123 7.49 10.26 -12.37
CA GLN A 123 6.19 10.30 -13.07
C GLN A 123 5.53 11.68 -13.06
#